data_AF-A0A512C621-F1
#
_entry.id   AF-A0A512C621-F1
#
_cell.length_a   1.000
_cell.length_b   1.000
_cell.length_c   1.000
_cell.angle_alpha   90.00
_cell.angle_beta   90.00
_cell.angle_gamma   90.00
#
_symmetry.space_group_name_H-M   'P 1'
#
loop_
_entity.id
_entity.type
_entity.pdbx_description
1 polymer ?
#
loop_
_entity_poly.entity_id
_entity_poly.type
_entity_poly.pdbx_seq_one_letter_code
_entity_poly.pdbx_strand_id
1 'polypeptide(L)'
;MKSPKIKLIGVIVIALLAVIVFNNSQSNQKVSLNPGDIAVPHIRTINWEVKSDFYDSIVGIWANETVEYGPKRGKVDNPRILLAQLHSQTNVDETNQVIMGMKPWGVAGSSWALNKLGDYDFTFTVLTSILWQFGDNPEILYAQTVDHLLNVLLVEEGNNFRRTAPKTLGLFPETENHILMTEGSRYLKNRWMALHGSKARKYDNKSNEMESKIVDFLAEMKTNGLHEFNSMPYVGYTITALLNLEAYGSDNVRKEAREVLDYMNFCFAIGSYNYKYLPPMRRRYDRANWHKLTTGYHAVFMKAWMSFLPGAKTNFDIGEGRVHALMGACMPYRPADKITTLLFNKGDGYFVKMGHGKNASPEIYAAGKNYLISAGGVNRGKRSQIVARPITLFMNDEAKELEETFHLSGPGTNFMEWNNTGVYKDFACAAGPVSIPKGQVPVFKTIHGLFLKVVKTCL
;
A
#
# COMPACT_ATOMS: atom_id res chain seq x y z
N MET A 1 -22.41 -44.77 -28.06
CA MET A 1 -21.65 -45.09 -26.82
C MET A 1 -20.69 -43.95 -26.52
N LYS A 2 -20.92 -43.14 -25.47
CA LYS A 2 -20.01 -42.06 -25.06
C LYS A 2 -18.72 -42.67 -24.49
N SER A 3 -17.58 -42.29 -25.05
CA SER A 3 -16.25 -42.87 -24.76
C SER A 3 -15.94 -42.90 -23.26
N PRO A 4 -15.51 -44.04 -22.68
CA PRO A 4 -15.14 -44.15 -21.27
C PRO A 4 -14.01 -43.18 -20.86
N LYS A 5 -13.21 -42.68 -21.81
CA LYS A 5 -12.19 -41.65 -21.56
C LYS A 5 -12.80 -40.30 -21.12
N ILE A 6 -13.99 -39.95 -21.62
CA ILE A 6 -14.67 -38.68 -21.26
C ILE A 6 -15.15 -38.72 -19.80
N LYS A 7 -15.63 -39.89 -19.34
CA LYS A 7 -16.03 -40.06 -17.94
C LYS A 7 -14.83 -39.97 -16.99
N LEU A 8 -13.70 -40.57 -17.36
CA LEU A 8 -12.48 -40.52 -16.55
C LEU A 8 -11.92 -39.10 -16.41
N ILE A 9 -11.89 -38.32 -17.51
CA ILE A 9 -11.49 -36.91 -17.47
C ILE A 9 -12.43 -36.09 -16.57
N GLY A 10 -13.75 -36.32 -16.68
CA GLY A 10 -14.73 -35.66 -15.81
C GLY A 10 -14.51 -35.95 -14.33
N VAL A 11 -14.24 -37.21 -13.97
CA VAL A 11 -13.96 -37.61 -12.58
C VAL A 11 -12.66 -37.00 -12.06
N ILE A 12 -11.59 -36.96 -12.87
CA ILE A 12 -10.31 -36.34 -12.48
C ILE A 12 -10.47 -34.84 -12.25
N VAL A 13 -11.20 -34.14 -13.13
CA VAL A 13 -11.46 -32.70 -12.99
C VAL A 13 -12.32 -32.42 -11.75
N ILE A 14 -13.35 -33.22 -11.49
CA ILE A 14 -14.18 -33.10 -10.28
C ILE A 14 -13.37 -33.38 -9.02
N ALA A 15 -12.52 -34.41 -9.02
CA ALA A 15 -11.64 -34.72 -7.89
C ALA A 15 -10.61 -33.61 -7.65
N LEU A 16 -10.02 -33.03 -8.69
CA LEU A 16 -9.11 -31.88 -8.58
C LEU A 16 -9.84 -30.64 -8.07
N LEU A 17 -11.03 -30.34 -8.58
CA LEU A 17 -11.87 -29.26 -8.08
C LEU A 17 -12.26 -29.49 -6.61
N ALA A 18 -12.61 -30.71 -6.22
CA ALA A 18 -12.90 -31.07 -4.84
C ALA A 18 -11.66 -30.88 -3.95
N VAL A 19 -10.48 -31.34 -4.35
CA VAL A 19 -9.23 -31.15 -3.60
C VAL A 19 -8.86 -29.67 -3.47
N ILE A 20 -9.08 -28.86 -4.52
CA ILE A 20 -8.87 -27.41 -4.47
C ILE A 20 -9.88 -26.74 -3.52
N VAL A 21 -11.16 -27.13 -3.61
CA VAL A 21 -12.24 -26.61 -2.74
C VAL A 21 -12.00 -26.99 -1.28
N PHE A 22 -11.67 -28.25 -0.98
CA PHE A 22 -11.42 -28.71 0.39
C PHE A 22 -10.14 -28.11 0.99
N ASN A 23 -9.07 -27.94 0.21
CA ASN A 23 -7.84 -27.28 0.69
C ASN A 23 -8.00 -25.76 0.88
N ASN A 24 -8.81 -25.09 0.05
CA ASN A 24 -9.14 -23.67 0.25
C ASN A 24 -10.18 -23.47 1.36
N SER A 25 -11.11 -24.41 1.54
CA SER A 25 -12.14 -24.36 2.60
C SER A 25 -11.55 -24.47 4.00
N GLN A 26 -10.47 -25.23 4.20
CA GLN A 26 -9.86 -25.39 5.52
C GLN A 26 -8.94 -24.22 5.92
N SER A 27 -8.56 -23.33 5.01
CA SER A 27 -7.69 -22.17 5.31
C SER A 27 -8.45 -20.89 5.74
N ASN A 28 -9.78 -20.94 5.77
CA ASN A 28 -10.65 -19.77 5.91
C ASN A 28 -11.28 -19.55 7.31
N GLN A 29 -10.86 -20.25 8.36
CA GLN A 29 -11.21 -19.78 9.71
C GLN A 29 -10.49 -18.45 9.95
N LYS A 30 -11.22 -17.34 9.78
CA LYS A 30 -10.76 -16.00 10.13
C LYS A 30 -10.42 -16.00 11.62
N VAL A 31 -9.13 -15.99 11.94
CA VAL A 31 -8.67 -15.80 13.30
C VAL A 31 -8.59 -14.31 13.53
N SER A 32 -9.51 -13.76 14.33
CA SER A 32 -9.36 -12.40 14.83
C SER A 32 -8.06 -12.32 15.60
N LEU A 33 -7.22 -11.33 15.29
CA LEU A 33 -6.07 -11.05 16.14
C LEU A 33 -6.58 -10.39 17.41
N ASN A 34 -5.93 -10.70 18.53
CA ASN A 34 -6.11 -9.90 19.73
C ASN A 34 -5.61 -8.48 19.43
N PRO A 35 -6.34 -7.44 19.87
CA PRO A 35 -5.82 -6.08 19.81
C PRO A 35 -4.44 -6.01 20.47
N GLY A 36 -3.52 -5.28 19.85
CA GLY A 36 -2.22 -5.03 20.47
C GLY A 36 -2.36 -4.14 21.70
N ASP A 37 -1.36 -4.19 22.59
CA ASP A 37 -1.37 -3.43 23.85
C ASP A 37 -1.08 -1.93 23.68
N ILE A 38 -1.01 -1.44 22.43
CA ILE A 38 -0.70 -0.06 22.07
C ILE A 38 -1.80 0.47 21.17
N ALA A 39 -2.51 1.49 21.66
CA ALA A 39 -3.56 2.16 20.89
C ALA A 39 -2.97 2.91 19.69
N VAL A 40 -3.68 2.84 18.55
CA VAL A 40 -3.39 3.65 17.36
C VAL A 40 -3.68 5.12 17.69
N PRO A 41 -2.75 6.06 17.42
CA PRO A 41 -3.00 7.48 17.66
C PRO A 41 -3.93 8.08 16.61
N HIS A 42 -4.87 8.91 17.05
CA HIS A 42 -5.85 9.58 16.17
C HIS A 42 -5.88 11.12 16.30
N ILE A 43 -5.23 11.68 17.32
CA ILE A 43 -5.21 13.12 17.60
C ILE A 43 -4.52 13.87 16.46
N ARG A 44 -5.17 14.95 15.99
CA ARG A 44 -4.70 15.82 14.90
C ARG A 44 -4.88 17.28 15.30
N THR A 45 -3.86 17.84 15.94
CA THR A 45 -3.82 19.25 16.36
C THR A 45 -2.84 20.07 15.55
N ILE A 46 -1.98 19.42 14.75
CA ILE A 46 -1.09 20.11 13.81
C ILE A 46 -1.92 20.87 12.77
N ASN A 47 -1.64 22.17 12.67
CA ASN A 47 -2.11 23.01 11.56
C ASN A 47 -1.18 22.80 10.36
N TRP A 48 -1.59 21.95 9.43
CA TRP A 48 -0.83 21.65 8.22
C TRP A 48 -0.84 22.83 7.26
N GLU A 49 0.28 23.05 6.58
CA GLU A 49 0.37 23.99 5.48
C GLU A 49 -0.55 23.55 4.33
N VAL A 50 -1.07 24.54 3.59
CA VAL A 50 -1.87 24.29 2.38
C VAL A 50 -1.03 24.30 1.10
N LYS A 51 0.24 24.74 1.20
CA LYS A 51 1.21 24.78 0.11
C LYS A 51 2.38 23.85 0.40
N SER A 52 3.00 23.34 -0.65
CA SER A 52 4.16 22.47 -0.56
C SER A 52 4.95 22.51 -1.86
N ASP A 53 6.23 22.86 -1.78
CA ASP A 53 7.15 22.82 -2.94
C ASP A 53 7.26 21.40 -3.52
N PHE A 54 7.11 20.38 -2.67
CA PHE A 54 7.05 18.99 -3.10
C PHE A 54 5.81 18.69 -3.92
N TYR A 55 4.64 19.21 -3.51
CA TYR A 55 3.40 19.09 -4.28
C TYR A 55 3.56 19.75 -5.65
N ASP A 56 4.03 20.99 -5.69
CA ASP A 56 4.23 21.73 -6.95
C ASP A 56 5.21 20.98 -7.87
N SER A 57 6.31 20.46 -7.31
CA SER A 57 7.30 19.68 -8.04
C SER A 57 6.72 18.38 -8.61
N ILE A 58 6.04 17.55 -7.80
CA ILE A 58 5.53 16.26 -8.27
C ILE A 58 4.40 16.42 -9.28
N VAL A 59 3.52 17.40 -9.09
CA VAL A 59 2.48 17.74 -10.07
C VAL A 59 3.12 18.21 -11.36
N GLY A 60 4.10 19.12 -11.29
CA GLY A 60 4.81 19.62 -12.48
C GLY A 60 5.54 18.51 -13.26
N ILE A 61 6.18 17.55 -12.58
CA ILE A 61 6.83 16.40 -13.23
C ILE A 61 5.80 15.59 -14.02
N TRP A 62 4.68 15.23 -13.40
CA TRP A 62 3.65 14.40 -14.03
C TRP A 62 2.86 15.12 -15.12
N ALA A 63 2.58 16.42 -14.95
CA ALA A 63 1.83 17.21 -15.92
C ALA A 63 2.56 17.34 -17.27
N ASN A 64 3.90 17.28 -17.25
CA ASN A 64 4.75 17.34 -18.44
C ASN A 64 4.97 15.98 -19.13
N GLU A 65 4.49 14.86 -18.57
CA GLU A 65 4.58 13.56 -19.22
C GLU A 65 3.53 13.41 -20.34
N THR A 66 3.84 12.59 -21.34
CA THR A 66 2.92 12.28 -22.44
C THR A 66 2.11 11.02 -22.12
N VAL A 67 0.81 11.08 -22.41
CA VAL A 67 -0.05 9.90 -22.30
C VAL A 67 0.34 8.83 -23.32
N GLU A 68 0.37 7.57 -22.88
CA GLU A 68 0.70 6.43 -23.73
C GLU A 68 -0.55 5.70 -24.22
N TYR A 69 -0.59 5.30 -25.50
CA TYR A 69 -1.73 4.55 -26.03
C TYR A 69 -1.49 3.04 -26.07
N GLY A 70 -2.51 2.28 -25.68
CA GLY A 70 -2.56 0.82 -25.78
C GLY A 70 -3.21 0.15 -24.56
N PRO A 71 -3.65 -1.12 -24.67
CA PRO A 71 -4.46 -1.75 -23.63
C PRO A 71 -3.72 -2.05 -22.33
N LYS A 72 -2.38 -1.97 -22.29
CA LYS A 72 -1.59 -2.14 -21.06
C LYS A 72 -0.55 -1.04 -20.85
N ARG A 73 -0.35 -0.19 -21.85
CA ARG A 73 0.56 0.95 -21.83
C ARG A 73 -0.15 2.10 -21.13
N GLY A 74 0.54 2.82 -20.27
CA GLY A 74 -0.07 3.90 -19.49
C GLY A 74 -1.22 3.50 -18.53
N LYS A 75 -1.48 2.21 -18.26
CA LYS A 75 -2.63 1.81 -17.42
C LYS A 75 -2.57 2.37 -15.98
N VAL A 76 -1.35 2.56 -15.47
CA VAL A 76 -1.07 3.20 -14.17
C VAL A 76 -0.78 4.68 -14.37
N ASP A 77 0.00 5.02 -15.38
CA ASP A 77 0.59 6.35 -15.54
C ASP A 77 -0.37 7.36 -16.17
N ASN A 78 -1.12 7.01 -17.23
CA ASN A 78 -2.01 7.97 -17.91
C ASN A 78 -3.00 8.65 -16.97
N PRO A 79 -3.75 7.93 -16.09
CA PRO A 79 -4.66 8.61 -15.17
C PRO A 79 -3.96 9.59 -14.22
N ARG A 80 -2.68 9.36 -13.90
CA ARG A 80 -1.87 10.23 -13.03
C ARG A 80 -1.35 11.46 -13.79
N ILE A 81 -0.97 11.29 -15.05
CA ILE A 81 -0.66 12.39 -15.97
C ILE A 81 -1.89 13.31 -16.06
N LEU A 82 -3.06 12.75 -16.36
CA LEU A 82 -4.31 13.49 -16.47
C LEU A 82 -4.67 14.19 -15.15
N LEU A 83 -4.54 13.50 -14.01
CA LEU A 83 -4.75 14.10 -12.68
C LEU A 83 -3.81 15.29 -12.44
N ALA A 84 -2.53 15.17 -12.78
CA ALA A 84 -1.54 16.23 -12.60
C ALA A 84 -1.78 17.42 -13.54
N GLN A 85 -2.19 17.18 -14.79
CA GLN A 85 -2.58 18.22 -15.74
C GLN A 85 -3.77 19.05 -15.21
N LEU A 86 -4.80 18.39 -14.66
CA LEU A 86 -5.94 19.10 -14.05
C LEU A 86 -5.54 19.89 -12.80
N HIS A 87 -4.68 19.35 -11.93
CA HIS A 87 -4.17 20.08 -10.76
C HIS A 87 -3.34 21.30 -11.14
N SER A 88 -2.46 21.18 -12.15
CA SER A 88 -1.66 22.29 -12.65
C SER A 88 -2.44 23.23 -13.56
N GLN A 89 -3.69 22.89 -13.91
CA GLN A 89 -4.51 23.57 -14.91
C GLN A 89 -3.78 23.78 -16.25
N THR A 90 -2.89 22.85 -16.59
CA THR A 90 -2.19 22.84 -17.87
C THR A 90 -2.91 21.89 -18.82
N ASN A 91 -2.99 22.27 -20.10
CA ASN A 91 -3.58 21.45 -21.16
C ASN A 91 -5.02 20.98 -20.89
N VAL A 92 -5.84 21.76 -20.17
CA VAL A 92 -7.20 21.39 -19.75
C VAL A 92 -8.04 20.84 -20.91
N ASP A 93 -8.06 21.53 -22.05
CA ASP A 93 -8.80 21.11 -23.23
C ASP A 93 -8.33 19.75 -23.76
N GLU A 94 -7.01 19.55 -23.88
CA GLU A 94 -6.41 18.30 -24.34
C GLU A 94 -6.67 17.16 -23.35
N THR A 95 -6.51 17.41 -22.05
CA THR A 95 -6.81 16.43 -20.99
C THR A 95 -8.25 15.94 -21.08
N ASN A 96 -9.21 16.83 -21.27
CA ASN A 96 -10.61 16.47 -21.47
C ASN A 96 -10.82 15.63 -22.75
N GLN A 97 -10.19 16.02 -23.88
CA GLN A 97 -10.25 15.24 -25.12
C GLN A 97 -9.66 13.83 -24.97
N VAL A 98 -8.52 13.71 -24.26
CA VAL A 98 -7.89 12.42 -23.99
C VAL A 98 -8.83 11.55 -23.16
N ILE A 99 -9.43 12.06 -22.08
CA ILE A 99 -10.37 11.30 -21.25
C ILE A 99 -11.57 10.83 -22.09
N MET A 100 -12.17 11.71 -22.89
CA MET A 100 -13.30 11.35 -23.77
C MET A 100 -12.92 10.30 -24.83
N GLY A 101 -11.67 10.28 -25.29
CA GLY A 101 -11.15 9.28 -26.21
C GLY A 101 -10.83 7.92 -25.58
N MET A 102 -10.70 7.83 -24.26
CA MET A 102 -10.38 6.59 -23.56
C MET A 102 -11.56 5.60 -23.60
N LYS A 103 -11.21 4.30 -23.55
CA LYS A 103 -12.16 3.20 -23.37
C LYS A 103 -11.64 2.25 -22.29
N PRO A 104 -12.51 1.49 -21.60
CA PRO A 104 -12.08 0.42 -20.71
C PRO A 104 -11.23 -0.59 -21.47
N TRP A 105 -9.97 -0.74 -21.05
CA TRP A 105 -9.03 -1.64 -21.71
C TRP A 105 -9.07 -3.06 -21.12
N GLY A 106 -9.76 -3.25 -20.00
CA GLY A 106 -9.76 -4.50 -19.25
C GLY A 106 -10.92 -4.65 -18.27
N VAL A 107 -10.76 -5.61 -17.37
CA VAL A 107 -11.71 -5.98 -16.30
C VAL A 107 -11.09 -5.62 -14.95
N ALA A 108 -11.90 -5.16 -14.01
CA ALA A 108 -11.47 -4.90 -12.64
C ALA A 108 -11.02 -6.19 -11.93
N GLY A 109 -9.97 -6.12 -11.10
CA GLY A 109 -9.45 -7.26 -10.34
C GLY A 109 -8.26 -7.97 -10.99
N SER A 110 -7.70 -8.97 -10.31
CA SER A 110 -6.40 -9.57 -10.62
C SER A 110 -6.25 -10.06 -12.06
N SER A 111 -5.10 -9.76 -12.65
CA SER A 111 -4.62 -10.41 -13.88
C SER A 111 -4.06 -11.81 -13.62
N TRP A 112 -4.51 -12.79 -14.40
CA TRP A 112 -3.99 -14.17 -14.36
C TRP A 112 -4.32 -14.93 -15.65
N ALA A 113 -3.98 -16.22 -15.73
CA ALA A 113 -4.06 -17.02 -16.96
C ALA A 113 -5.44 -16.95 -17.66
N LEU A 114 -6.55 -16.98 -16.90
CA LEU A 114 -7.91 -16.87 -17.45
C LEU A 114 -8.45 -15.42 -17.45
N ASN A 115 -7.76 -14.47 -16.82
CA ASN A 115 -8.08 -13.04 -16.83
C ASN A 115 -6.90 -12.20 -17.31
N LYS A 116 -6.50 -12.36 -18.59
CA LYS A 116 -5.29 -11.71 -19.15
C LYS A 116 -5.35 -10.17 -19.23
N LEU A 117 -6.56 -9.62 -19.20
CA LEU A 117 -6.85 -8.18 -19.21
C LEU A 117 -7.46 -7.74 -17.86
N GLY A 118 -6.98 -8.30 -16.75
CA GLY A 118 -7.28 -7.76 -15.43
C GLY A 118 -6.57 -6.42 -15.18
N ASP A 119 -6.67 -5.92 -13.95
CA ASP A 119 -6.04 -4.72 -13.42
C ASP A 119 -6.64 -3.39 -13.91
N TYR A 120 -7.85 -3.38 -14.49
CA TYR A 120 -8.48 -2.12 -14.90
C TYR A 120 -8.79 -1.19 -13.73
N ASP A 121 -8.89 -1.75 -12.52
CA ASP A 121 -9.07 -1.04 -11.26
C ASP A 121 -7.89 -0.14 -10.89
N PHE A 122 -6.68 -0.40 -11.40
CA PHE A 122 -5.56 0.53 -11.27
C PHE A 122 -5.83 1.85 -11.99
N THR A 123 -6.54 1.79 -13.13
CA THR A 123 -6.88 2.95 -13.95
C THR A 123 -8.03 3.72 -13.32
N PHE A 124 -9.18 3.06 -13.11
CA PHE A 124 -10.38 3.79 -12.69
C PHE A 124 -10.34 4.27 -11.23
N THR A 125 -9.44 3.75 -10.39
CA THR A 125 -9.23 4.30 -9.03
C THR A 125 -8.75 5.76 -9.11
N VAL A 126 -7.84 6.07 -10.02
CA VAL A 126 -7.35 7.46 -10.19
C VAL A 126 -8.36 8.31 -10.96
N LEU A 127 -9.07 7.73 -11.94
CA LEU A 127 -10.20 8.42 -12.60
C LEU A 127 -11.32 8.77 -11.61
N THR A 128 -11.52 7.96 -10.57
CA THR A 128 -12.44 8.28 -9.47
C THR A 128 -11.95 9.50 -8.69
N SER A 129 -10.64 9.63 -8.45
CA SER A 129 -10.08 10.84 -7.83
C SER A 129 -10.32 12.08 -8.70
N ILE A 130 -10.11 11.97 -10.03
CA ILE A 130 -10.40 13.06 -10.99
C ILE A 130 -11.86 13.49 -10.92
N LEU A 131 -12.80 12.53 -10.98
CA LEU A 131 -14.22 12.81 -10.88
C LEU A 131 -14.55 13.61 -9.61
N TRP A 132 -14.05 13.15 -8.47
CA TRP A 132 -14.40 13.75 -7.18
C TRP A 132 -13.71 15.09 -6.90
N GLN A 133 -12.55 15.35 -7.50
CA GLN A 133 -11.84 16.62 -7.32
C GLN A 133 -12.31 17.71 -8.27
N PHE A 134 -12.72 17.35 -9.49
CA PHE A 134 -12.97 18.32 -10.56
C PHE A 134 -14.36 18.21 -11.19
N GLY A 135 -15.14 17.16 -10.92
CA GLY A 135 -16.42 16.92 -11.58
C GLY A 135 -17.51 17.96 -11.31
N ASP A 136 -17.38 18.72 -10.22
CA ASP A 136 -18.25 19.87 -9.91
C ASP A 136 -17.72 21.19 -10.51
N ASN A 137 -16.58 21.18 -11.19
CA ASN A 137 -15.97 22.36 -11.81
C ASN A 137 -15.91 22.20 -13.35
N PRO A 138 -16.94 22.69 -14.08
CA PRO A 138 -17.02 22.54 -15.53
C PRO A 138 -15.96 23.32 -16.31
N GLU A 139 -15.23 24.25 -15.69
CA GLU A 139 -14.12 24.96 -16.33
C GLU A 139 -12.85 24.10 -16.39
N ILE A 140 -12.71 23.10 -15.50
CA ILE A 140 -11.56 22.20 -15.43
C ILE A 140 -11.90 20.81 -15.99
N LEU A 141 -13.04 20.24 -15.62
CA LEU A 141 -13.51 18.96 -16.12
C LEU A 141 -14.88 19.13 -16.76
N TYR A 142 -14.91 19.10 -18.09
CA TYR A 142 -16.12 19.41 -18.84
C TYR A 142 -17.26 18.44 -18.53
N ALA A 143 -18.50 18.93 -18.58
CA ALA A 143 -19.68 18.11 -18.30
C ALA A 143 -19.74 16.82 -19.15
N GLN A 144 -19.42 16.90 -20.44
CA GLN A 144 -19.32 15.73 -21.32
C GLN A 144 -18.23 14.73 -20.91
N THR A 145 -17.13 15.21 -20.33
CA THR A 145 -16.06 14.38 -19.81
C THR A 145 -16.51 13.68 -18.52
N VAL A 146 -17.23 14.38 -17.64
CA VAL A 146 -17.88 13.79 -16.45
C VAL A 146 -18.86 12.70 -16.86
N ASP A 147 -19.70 12.95 -17.86
CA ASP A 147 -20.63 11.96 -18.40
C ASP A 147 -19.89 10.73 -18.96
N HIS A 148 -18.78 10.94 -19.67
CA HIS A 148 -17.96 9.84 -20.18
C HIS A 148 -17.30 9.03 -19.07
N LEU A 149 -16.79 9.69 -18.02
CA LEU A 149 -16.26 9.02 -16.83
C LEU A 149 -17.33 8.11 -16.22
N LEU A 150 -18.53 8.64 -15.96
CA LEU A 150 -19.59 7.91 -15.27
C LEU A 150 -20.17 6.77 -16.12
N ASN A 151 -20.37 7.00 -17.41
CA ASN A 151 -21.09 6.06 -18.27
C ASN A 151 -20.19 5.09 -19.02
N VAL A 152 -18.88 5.39 -19.13
CA VAL A 152 -17.94 4.58 -19.93
C VAL A 152 -16.76 4.09 -19.10
N LEU A 153 -16.03 4.96 -18.40
CA LEU A 153 -14.75 4.58 -17.77
C LEU A 153 -14.88 4.00 -16.35
N LEU A 154 -15.84 4.46 -15.56
CA LEU A 154 -16.13 3.92 -14.23
C LEU A 154 -17.09 2.73 -14.34
N VAL A 155 -16.55 1.58 -14.72
CA VAL A 155 -17.32 0.41 -15.16
C VAL A 155 -18.08 -0.33 -14.04
N GLU A 156 -17.78 -0.05 -12.78
CA GLU A 156 -18.39 -0.74 -11.64
C GLU A 156 -19.46 0.13 -10.97
N GLU A 157 -20.68 -0.39 -10.82
CA GLU A 157 -21.79 0.25 -10.10
C GLU A 157 -22.67 -0.77 -9.36
N GLY A 158 -23.63 -0.29 -8.55
CA GLY A 158 -24.54 -1.16 -7.81
C GLY A 158 -23.91 -1.76 -6.56
N ASN A 159 -24.35 -2.95 -6.17
CA ASN A 159 -23.95 -3.60 -4.91
C ASN A 159 -23.31 -4.99 -5.08
N ASN A 160 -22.83 -5.28 -6.30
CA ASN A 160 -22.16 -6.52 -6.66
C ASN A 160 -20.72 -6.58 -6.11
N PHE A 161 -20.60 -6.51 -4.79
CA PHE A 161 -19.33 -6.54 -4.07
C PHE A 161 -18.64 -7.89 -4.27
N ARG A 162 -17.40 -7.89 -4.78
CA ARG A 162 -16.64 -9.12 -5.05
C ARG A 162 -15.46 -9.25 -4.08
N ARG A 163 -15.34 -10.43 -3.47
CA ARG A 163 -14.19 -10.83 -2.64
C ARG A 163 -13.26 -11.84 -3.31
N THR A 164 -13.59 -12.25 -4.54
CA THR A 164 -12.90 -13.32 -5.26
C THR A 164 -12.41 -12.81 -6.60
N ALA A 165 -11.24 -13.28 -7.02
CA ALA A 165 -10.65 -12.82 -8.27
C ALA A 165 -11.55 -13.19 -9.48
N PRO A 166 -11.65 -12.33 -10.50
CA PRO A 166 -12.49 -12.57 -11.66
C PRO A 166 -12.17 -13.90 -12.36
N LYS A 167 -13.21 -14.54 -12.91
CA LYS A 167 -13.12 -15.79 -13.70
C LYS A 167 -12.58 -17.00 -12.93
N THR A 168 -12.57 -16.94 -11.60
CA THR A 168 -12.16 -18.07 -10.75
C THR A 168 -13.32 -18.95 -10.30
N LEU A 169 -14.55 -18.62 -10.69
CA LEU A 169 -15.78 -19.24 -10.17
C LEU A 169 -15.89 -19.14 -8.64
N GLY A 170 -15.30 -18.10 -8.04
CA GLY A 170 -15.30 -17.89 -6.59
C GLY A 170 -14.26 -18.72 -5.83
N LEU A 171 -13.38 -19.45 -6.53
CA LEU A 171 -12.45 -20.40 -5.90
C LEU A 171 -11.22 -19.73 -5.27
N PHE A 172 -10.84 -18.54 -5.74
CA PHE A 172 -9.67 -17.84 -5.24
C PHE A 172 -10.03 -16.46 -4.70
N PRO A 173 -9.63 -16.13 -3.46
CA PRO A 173 -9.84 -14.80 -2.93
C PRO A 173 -9.09 -13.77 -3.79
N GLU A 174 -9.69 -12.59 -3.92
CA GLU A 174 -9.03 -11.44 -4.49
C GLU A 174 -8.07 -10.83 -3.47
N THR A 175 -7.10 -10.07 -3.95
CA THR A 175 -6.14 -9.36 -3.11
C THR A 175 -6.77 -8.10 -2.50
N GLU A 176 -6.21 -7.61 -1.40
CA GLU A 176 -6.77 -6.45 -0.69
C GLU A 176 -6.73 -5.19 -1.53
N ASN A 177 -5.62 -4.94 -2.23
CA ASN A 177 -5.50 -3.77 -3.09
C ASN A 177 -6.56 -3.78 -4.20
N HIS A 178 -6.81 -4.94 -4.83
CA HIS A 178 -7.81 -5.06 -5.90
C HIS A 178 -9.24 -4.91 -5.38
N ILE A 179 -9.57 -5.49 -4.21
CA ILE A 179 -10.89 -5.31 -3.58
C ILE A 179 -11.13 -3.83 -3.27
N LEU A 180 -10.17 -3.14 -2.64
CA LEU A 180 -10.33 -1.72 -2.30
C LEU A 180 -10.44 -0.83 -3.53
N MET A 181 -9.59 -1.03 -4.53
CA MET A 181 -9.64 -0.24 -5.77
C MET A 181 -10.97 -0.44 -6.49
N THR A 182 -11.41 -1.69 -6.65
CA THR A 182 -12.66 -2.03 -7.34
C THR A 182 -13.89 -1.55 -6.59
N GLU A 183 -14.04 -2.00 -5.34
CA GLU A 183 -15.26 -1.80 -4.57
C GLU A 183 -15.33 -0.40 -3.96
N GLY A 184 -14.19 0.20 -3.63
CA GLY A 184 -14.11 1.61 -3.25
C GLY A 184 -14.56 2.54 -4.39
N SER A 185 -14.10 2.30 -5.62
CA SER A 185 -14.54 3.07 -6.78
C SER A 185 -16.02 2.84 -7.11
N ARG A 186 -16.53 1.60 -6.99
CA ARG A 186 -17.96 1.29 -7.12
C ARG A 186 -18.81 2.10 -6.13
N TYR A 187 -18.42 2.05 -4.85
CA TYR A 187 -19.09 2.80 -3.79
C TYR A 187 -19.10 4.29 -4.10
N LEU A 188 -17.96 4.84 -4.52
CA LEU A 188 -17.83 6.28 -4.81
C LEU A 188 -18.59 6.71 -6.07
N LYS A 189 -18.66 5.88 -7.12
CA LYS A 189 -19.53 6.14 -8.27
C LYS A 189 -21.00 6.18 -7.87
N ASN A 190 -21.46 5.19 -7.12
CA ASN A 190 -22.84 5.16 -6.63
C ASN A 190 -23.17 6.42 -5.82
N ARG A 191 -22.27 6.78 -4.89
CA ARG A 191 -22.42 7.97 -4.06
C ARG A 191 -22.47 9.24 -4.90
N TRP A 192 -21.58 9.39 -5.88
CA TRP A 192 -21.60 10.51 -6.81
C TRP A 192 -22.97 10.64 -7.48
N MET A 193 -23.47 9.56 -8.08
CA MET A 193 -24.78 9.54 -8.75
C MET A 193 -25.93 9.93 -7.80
N ALA A 194 -25.90 9.44 -6.55
CA ALA A 194 -26.93 9.77 -5.56
C ALA A 194 -26.88 11.25 -5.13
N LEU A 195 -25.69 11.80 -4.90
CA LEU A 195 -25.52 13.22 -4.55
C LEU A 195 -25.93 14.16 -5.69
N HIS A 196 -25.79 13.71 -6.93
CA HIS A 196 -26.19 14.44 -8.15
C HIS A 196 -27.63 14.12 -8.60
N GLY A 197 -28.49 13.73 -7.66
CA GLY A 197 -29.94 13.67 -7.88
C GLY A 197 -30.49 12.36 -8.44
N SER A 198 -29.65 11.33 -8.66
CA SER A 198 -30.17 10.03 -9.06
C SER A 198 -30.95 9.36 -7.93
N LYS A 199 -32.18 8.95 -8.22
CA LYS A 199 -33.06 8.22 -7.29
C LYS A 199 -33.01 6.69 -7.48
N ALA A 200 -32.15 6.20 -8.36
CA ALA A 200 -32.08 4.78 -8.63
C ALA A 200 -31.50 4.03 -7.43
N ARG A 201 -32.20 2.99 -6.95
CA ARG A 201 -31.79 2.19 -5.78
C ARG A 201 -30.36 1.65 -5.89
N LYS A 202 -29.89 1.33 -7.11
CA LYS A 202 -28.52 0.86 -7.33
C LYS A 202 -27.43 1.87 -6.91
N TYR A 203 -27.74 3.16 -6.82
CA TYR A 203 -26.79 4.21 -6.42
C TYR A 203 -26.92 4.64 -4.96
N ASP A 204 -27.99 4.24 -4.27
CA ASP A 204 -28.11 4.45 -2.83
C ASP A 204 -27.34 3.36 -2.06
N ASN A 205 -26.11 3.70 -1.67
CA ASN A 205 -25.20 2.79 -0.96
C ASN A 205 -25.75 2.28 0.38
N LYS A 206 -26.70 2.98 1.01
CA LYS A 206 -27.32 2.54 2.26
C LYS A 206 -28.38 1.47 1.97
N SER A 207 -29.32 1.76 1.07
CA SER A 207 -30.42 0.82 0.77
C SER A 207 -30.04 -0.36 -0.13
N ASN A 208 -28.88 -0.30 -0.80
CA ASN A 208 -28.33 -1.41 -1.59
C ASN A 208 -27.26 -2.23 -0.83
N GLU A 209 -26.96 -1.88 0.43
CA GLU A 209 -25.96 -2.55 1.30
C GLU A 209 -24.49 -2.40 0.88
N MET A 210 -24.16 -1.54 -0.08
CA MET A 210 -22.77 -1.33 -0.48
C MET A 210 -21.96 -0.66 0.65
N GLU A 211 -22.57 0.24 1.43
CA GLU A 211 -21.90 0.90 2.56
C GLU A 211 -21.49 -0.09 3.65
N SER A 212 -22.41 -0.97 4.07
CA SER A 212 -22.10 -1.97 5.09
C SER A 212 -21.01 -2.92 4.63
N LYS A 213 -21.03 -3.37 3.38
CA LYS A 213 -19.99 -4.28 2.83
C LYS A 213 -18.59 -3.64 2.82
N ILE A 214 -18.48 -2.35 2.51
CA ILE A 214 -17.21 -1.61 2.57
C ILE A 214 -16.75 -1.45 4.03
N VAL A 215 -17.65 -1.06 4.93
CA VAL A 215 -17.35 -0.91 6.36
C VAL A 215 -16.88 -2.22 6.96
N ASP A 216 -17.57 -3.33 6.68
CA ASP A 216 -17.19 -4.66 7.14
C ASP A 216 -15.80 -5.05 6.64
N PHE A 217 -15.48 -4.72 5.38
CA PHE A 217 -14.15 -5.00 4.82
C PHE A 217 -13.05 -4.17 5.49
N LEU A 218 -13.29 -2.88 5.73
CA LEU A 218 -12.34 -2.00 6.45
C LEU A 218 -12.15 -2.45 7.90
N ALA A 219 -13.23 -2.86 8.58
CA ALA A 219 -13.17 -3.43 9.92
C ALA A 219 -12.33 -4.71 9.96
N GLU A 220 -12.51 -5.61 8.98
CA GLU A 220 -11.68 -6.81 8.86
C GLU A 220 -10.18 -6.49 8.72
N MET A 221 -9.82 -5.46 7.95
CA MET A 221 -8.42 -5.04 7.81
C MET A 221 -7.82 -4.57 9.15
N LYS A 222 -8.62 -3.87 9.98
CA LYS A 222 -8.18 -3.43 11.31
C LYS A 222 -7.98 -4.60 12.27
N THR A 223 -8.89 -5.58 12.26
CA THR A 223 -8.86 -6.69 13.24
C THR A 223 -7.93 -7.82 12.85
N ASN A 224 -7.70 -8.04 11.55
CA ASN A 224 -6.92 -9.16 11.06
C ASN A 224 -5.51 -8.76 10.60
N GLY A 225 -5.24 -7.45 10.52
CA GLY A 225 -4.07 -6.89 9.85
C GLY A 225 -4.17 -6.98 8.33
N LEU A 226 -3.23 -6.33 7.64
CA LEU A 226 -3.17 -6.38 6.19
C LEU A 226 -2.52 -7.68 5.73
N HIS A 227 -3.22 -8.45 4.91
CA HIS A 227 -2.68 -9.62 4.23
C HIS A 227 -1.46 -9.28 3.36
N GLU A 228 -1.49 -8.13 2.69
CA GLU A 228 -0.45 -7.64 1.78
C GLU A 228 0.56 -6.69 2.45
N PHE A 229 0.78 -6.83 3.75
CA PHE A 229 1.73 -6.01 4.51
C PHE A 229 3.07 -5.79 3.78
N ASN A 230 3.48 -4.53 3.70
CA ASN A 230 4.70 -4.02 3.04
C ASN A 230 4.94 -4.51 1.59
N SER A 231 3.93 -5.08 0.92
CA SER A 231 4.12 -5.67 -0.40
C SER A 231 4.42 -4.58 -1.42
N MET A 232 5.47 -4.77 -2.21
CA MET A 232 5.94 -3.79 -3.19
C MET A 232 5.51 -4.19 -4.61
N PRO A 233 4.74 -3.39 -5.36
CA PRO A 233 4.21 -2.05 -5.05
C PRO A 233 2.84 -2.02 -4.34
N TYR A 234 2.23 -3.18 -4.07
CA TYR A 234 0.81 -3.31 -3.72
C TYR A 234 0.33 -2.44 -2.54
N VAL A 235 1.16 -2.19 -1.53
CA VAL A 235 0.83 -1.30 -0.40
C VAL A 235 0.43 0.11 -0.87
N GLY A 236 1.07 0.61 -1.94
CA GLY A 236 0.76 1.95 -2.43
C GLY A 236 -0.60 2.04 -3.13
N TYR A 237 -1.04 0.96 -3.76
CA TYR A 237 -2.38 0.87 -4.34
C TYR A 237 -3.46 0.76 -3.26
N THR A 238 -3.20 -0.01 -2.21
CA THR A 238 -4.05 -0.06 -1.01
C THR A 238 -4.23 1.33 -0.39
N ILE A 239 -3.14 2.07 -0.15
CA ILE A 239 -3.20 3.44 0.39
C ILE A 239 -3.97 4.36 -0.57
N THR A 240 -3.71 4.29 -1.87
CA THR A 240 -4.42 5.11 -2.88
C THR A 240 -5.93 4.92 -2.81
N ALA A 241 -6.42 3.68 -2.73
CA ALA A 241 -7.85 3.39 -2.64
C ALA A 241 -8.46 3.85 -1.31
N LEU A 242 -7.74 3.68 -0.20
CA LEU A 242 -8.16 4.19 1.11
C LEU A 242 -8.25 5.72 1.15
N LEU A 243 -7.32 6.42 0.51
CA LEU A 243 -7.36 7.88 0.39
C LEU A 243 -8.63 8.36 -0.31
N ASN A 244 -9.07 7.68 -1.38
CA ASN A 244 -10.33 8.01 -2.05
C ASN A 244 -11.53 7.85 -1.11
N LEU A 245 -11.59 6.75 -0.36
CA LEU A 245 -12.69 6.49 0.59
C LEU A 245 -12.68 7.50 1.75
N GLU A 246 -11.50 7.86 2.26
CA GLU A 246 -11.32 8.83 3.35
C GLU A 246 -11.72 10.26 2.94
N ALA A 247 -11.39 10.64 1.71
CA ALA A 247 -11.73 11.97 1.19
C ALA A 247 -13.21 12.10 0.86
N TYR A 248 -13.81 11.10 0.19
CA TYR A 248 -15.08 11.27 -0.52
C TYR A 248 -16.23 10.38 -0.01
N GLY A 249 -15.97 9.50 0.96
CA GLY A 249 -16.98 8.60 1.52
C GLY A 249 -18.10 9.29 2.30
N SER A 250 -19.09 8.53 2.78
CA SER A 250 -19.94 9.00 3.88
C SER A 250 -19.12 9.13 5.17
N ASP A 251 -19.59 9.88 6.16
CA ASP A 251 -18.83 10.09 7.40
C ASP A 251 -18.39 8.78 8.06
N ASN A 252 -19.22 7.74 8.00
CA ASN A 252 -18.88 6.42 8.51
C ASN A 252 -17.74 5.77 7.70
N VAL A 253 -17.85 5.72 6.36
CA VAL A 253 -16.80 5.16 5.50
C VAL A 253 -15.50 5.95 5.61
N ARG A 254 -15.58 7.28 5.70
CA ARG A 254 -14.41 8.16 5.86
C ARG A 254 -13.68 7.86 7.16
N LYS A 255 -14.43 7.75 8.26
CA LYS A 255 -13.88 7.39 9.57
C LYS A 255 -13.19 6.02 9.53
N GLU A 256 -13.86 4.99 9.01
CA GLU A 256 -13.31 3.64 8.92
C GLU A 256 -12.04 3.59 8.04
N ALA A 257 -12.04 4.24 6.89
CA ALA A 257 -10.87 4.32 6.01
C ALA A 257 -9.71 5.07 6.67
N ARG A 258 -10.01 6.16 7.39
CA ARG A 258 -9.01 6.93 8.16
C ARG A 258 -8.38 6.08 9.26
N GLU A 259 -9.16 5.26 9.96
CA GLU A 259 -8.63 4.37 11.00
C GLU A 259 -7.69 3.30 10.42
N VAL A 260 -7.99 2.76 9.23
CA VAL A 260 -7.06 1.85 8.52
C VAL A 260 -5.77 2.60 8.13
N LEU A 261 -5.88 3.81 7.58
CA LEU A 261 -4.71 4.64 7.23
C LEU A 261 -3.86 4.97 8.46
N ASP A 262 -4.50 5.32 9.58
CA ASP A 262 -3.80 5.62 10.85
C ASP A 262 -3.08 4.39 11.38
N TYR A 263 -3.70 3.21 11.32
CA TYR A 263 -3.05 1.96 11.68
C TYR A 263 -1.82 1.70 10.81
N MET A 264 -1.96 1.77 9.49
CA MET A 264 -0.85 1.57 8.55
C MET A 264 0.30 2.56 8.79
N ASN A 265 -0.03 3.83 8.97
CA ASN A 265 0.96 4.89 9.16
C ASN A 265 1.62 4.83 10.55
N PHE A 266 0.90 4.36 11.56
CA PHE A 266 1.47 4.11 12.87
C PHE A 266 2.46 2.95 12.82
N CYS A 267 2.11 1.85 12.14
CA CYS A 267 3.03 0.73 11.90
C CYS A 267 4.30 1.20 11.18
N PHE A 268 4.16 2.01 10.13
CA PHE A 268 5.29 2.61 9.43
C PHE A 268 6.14 3.49 10.36
N ALA A 269 5.54 4.37 11.16
CA ALA A 269 6.27 5.24 12.07
C ALA A 269 6.98 4.48 13.20
N ILE A 270 6.42 3.36 13.68
CA ILE A 270 7.11 2.46 14.62
C ILE A 270 8.32 1.82 13.95
N GLY A 271 8.16 1.35 12.71
CA GLY A 271 9.16 0.56 12.02
C GLY A 271 10.20 1.33 11.21
N SER A 272 10.07 2.65 11.09
CA SER A 272 10.96 3.52 10.33
C SER A 272 11.66 4.56 11.20
N TYR A 273 12.79 5.11 10.74
CA TYR A 273 13.43 6.24 11.41
C TYR A 273 14.00 7.21 10.37
N ASN A 274 13.56 8.48 10.39
CA ASN A 274 13.88 9.46 9.34
C ASN A 274 13.62 8.91 7.94
N TYR A 275 12.42 8.35 7.73
CA TYR A 275 11.98 7.67 6.49
C TYR A 275 12.71 6.39 6.11
N LYS A 276 13.81 6.00 6.79
CA LYS A 276 14.48 4.71 6.53
C LYS A 276 13.58 3.58 7.01
N TYR A 277 13.21 2.70 6.10
CA TYR A 277 12.26 1.61 6.34
C TYR A 277 12.64 0.37 5.53
N LEU A 278 12.82 -0.76 6.22
CA LEU A 278 13.19 -2.03 5.59
C LEU A 278 12.51 -3.25 6.23
N PRO A 279 11.18 -3.28 6.29
CA PRO A 279 10.46 -4.36 6.93
C PRO A 279 10.49 -5.65 6.08
N PRO A 280 10.22 -6.83 6.66
CA PRO A 280 9.80 -7.99 5.88
C PRO A 280 8.54 -7.64 5.06
N MET A 281 8.39 -8.30 3.91
CA MET A 281 7.27 -8.05 3.00
C MET A 281 6.66 -9.33 2.48
N ARG A 282 5.57 -9.21 1.74
CA ARG A 282 4.89 -10.33 1.08
C ARG A 282 4.85 -10.22 -0.45
N ARG A 283 4.53 -11.34 -1.12
CA ARG A 283 4.17 -11.53 -2.54
C ARG A 283 5.28 -11.48 -3.58
N ARG A 284 6.36 -10.73 -3.35
CA ARG A 284 7.34 -10.40 -4.42
C ARG A 284 8.77 -10.77 -4.06
N TYR A 285 9.09 -12.04 -4.25
CA TYR A 285 10.45 -12.56 -4.08
C TYR A 285 11.48 -11.91 -5.01
N ASP A 286 11.06 -11.47 -6.20
CA ASP A 286 11.87 -10.71 -7.14
C ASP A 286 12.32 -9.35 -6.59
N ARG A 287 11.65 -8.83 -5.56
CA ARG A 287 12.00 -7.58 -4.89
C ARG A 287 12.89 -7.79 -3.66
N ALA A 288 13.34 -9.02 -3.37
CA ALA A 288 14.16 -9.32 -2.21
C ALA A 288 15.52 -8.58 -2.18
N ASN A 289 16.01 -8.11 -3.33
CA ASN A 289 17.25 -7.33 -3.47
C ASN A 289 17.02 -5.81 -3.46
N TRP A 290 15.83 -5.35 -3.07
CA TRP A 290 15.57 -3.92 -2.90
C TRP A 290 16.41 -3.39 -1.73
N HIS A 291 17.38 -2.51 -1.94
CA HIS A 291 18.24 -2.00 -0.85
C HIS A 291 17.96 -0.53 -0.46
N LYS A 292 17.08 0.14 -1.22
CA LYS A 292 16.68 1.53 -0.95
C LYS A 292 15.88 1.62 0.34
N LEU A 293 16.33 2.47 1.27
CA LEU A 293 15.71 2.62 2.59
C LEU A 293 14.61 3.69 2.63
N THR A 294 14.70 4.73 1.80
CA THR A 294 13.85 5.93 1.94
C THR A 294 12.84 6.13 0.80
N THR A 295 12.87 5.29 -0.23
CA THR A 295 12.05 5.43 -1.45
C THR A 295 11.05 4.29 -1.63
N GLY A 296 10.82 3.49 -0.59
CA GLY A 296 9.76 2.49 -0.58
C GLY A 296 8.37 3.12 -0.74
N TYR A 297 7.42 2.34 -1.25
CA TYR A 297 6.10 2.86 -1.65
C TYR A 297 5.26 3.44 -0.50
N HIS A 298 5.48 3.06 0.76
CA HIS A 298 4.87 3.72 1.92
C HIS A 298 5.62 5.00 2.30
N ALA A 299 6.96 4.97 2.23
CA ALA A 299 7.80 6.13 2.56
C ALA A 299 7.50 7.34 1.67
N VAL A 300 7.18 7.13 0.39
CA VAL A 300 6.82 8.24 -0.53
C VAL A 300 5.49 8.90 -0.17
N PHE A 301 4.50 8.16 0.36
CA PHE A 301 3.29 8.78 0.92
C PHE A 301 3.62 9.61 2.15
N MET A 302 4.44 9.07 3.06
CA MET A 302 4.84 9.78 4.26
C MET A 302 5.59 11.08 3.91
N LYS A 303 6.52 11.04 2.95
CA LYS A 303 7.20 12.24 2.42
C LYS A 303 6.22 13.24 1.82
N ALA A 304 5.26 12.78 1.03
CA ALA A 304 4.23 13.65 0.45
C ALA A 304 3.40 14.35 1.53
N TRP A 305 2.95 13.64 2.58
CA TRP A 305 2.19 14.27 3.65
C TRP A 305 3.06 15.18 4.54
N MET A 306 4.27 14.74 4.90
CA MET A 306 5.20 15.54 5.71
C MET A 306 5.66 16.81 4.98
N SER A 307 5.53 16.88 3.65
CA SER A 307 5.81 18.10 2.91
C SER A 307 4.91 19.28 3.26
N PHE A 308 3.75 19.02 3.86
CA PHE A 308 2.83 20.03 4.37
C PHE A 308 3.03 20.31 5.88
N LEU A 309 3.98 19.64 6.54
CA LEU A 309 4.22 19.87 7.96
C LEU A 309 4.94 21.23 8.14
N PRO A 310 4.50 22.12 9.04
CA PRO A 310 5.14 23.41 9.24
C PRO A 310 6.63 23.28 9.55
N GLY A 311 7.46 24.01 8.80
CA GLY A 311 8.92 23.99 8.95
C GLY A 311 9.61 22.72 8.44
N ALA A 312 8.90 21.82 7.75
CA ALA A 312 9.51 20.63 7.18
C ALA A 312 10.54 20.97 6.10
N LYS A 313 11.67 20.28 6.15
CA LYS A 313 12.61 20.20 5.03
C LYS A 313 12.32 18.92 4.27
N THR A 314 11.90 19.03 3.04
CA THR A 314 11.52 17.86 2.23
C THR A 314 12.73 17.29 1.49
N ASN A 315 12.95 15.99 1.68
CA ASN A 315 13.76 15.21 0.75
C ASN A 315 12.89 14.86 -0.47
N PHE A 316 13.24 15.42 -1.64
CA PHE A 316 12.54 15.19 -2.91
C PHE A 316 12.82 13.83 -3.55
N ASP A 317 13.76 13.05 -3.01
CA ASP A 317 14.05 11.72 -3.53
C ASP A 317 12.90 10.74 -3.24
N ILE A 318 12.17 10.36 -4.28
CA ILE A 318 11.05 9.42 -4.23
C ILE A 318 11.29 8.14 -5.03
N GLY A 319 12.45 8.02 -5.69
CA GLY A 319 12.82 6.87 -6.52
C GLY A 319 11.68 6.36 -7.43
N GLU A 320 11.48 5.03 -7.46
CA GLU A 320 10.40 4.38 -8.23
C GLU A 320 8.99 4.65 -7.67
N GLY A 321 8.88 5.24 -6.47
CA GLY A 321 7.59 5.51 -5.81
C GLY A 321 6.83 6.74 -6.34
N ARG A 322 7.31 7.37 -7.43
CA ARG A 322 6.71 8.58 -8.03
C ARG A 322 5.21 8.49 -8.29
N VAL A 323 4.72 7.32 -8.70
CA VAL A 323 3.30 7.06 -9.00
C VAL A 323 2.40 7.18 -7.75
N HIS A 324 2.96 6.92 -6.58
CA HIS A 324 2.24 6.96 -5.32
C HIS A 324 2.45 8.29 -4.59
N ALA A 325 3.62 8.92 -4.76
CA ALA A 325 3.89 10.26 -4.26
C ALA A 325 2.85 11.29 -4.74
N LEU A 326 2.50 11.27 -6.03
CA LEU A 326 1.46 12.16 -6.59
C LEU A 326 0.13 11.99 -5.85
N MET A 327 -0.34 10.75 -5.70
CA MET A 327 -1.59 10.48 -4.97
C MET A 327 -1.52 10.94 -3.51
N GLY A 328 -0.38 10.77 -2.84
CA GLY A 328 -0.20 11.26 -1.47
C GLY A 328 -0.29 12.79 -1.38
N ALA A 329 0.26 13.51 -2.36
CA ALA A 329 0.31 14.96 -2.39
C ALA A 329 -1.05 15.58 -2.77
N CYS A 330 -1.78 14.95 -3.69
CA CYS A 330 -3.07 15.44 -4.20
C CYS A 330 -4.26 15.15 -3.27
N MET A 331 -4.09 14.34 -2.23
CA MET A 331 -5.19 13.91 -1.35
C MET A 331 -5.14 14.62 0.02
N PRO A 332 -6.30 14.85 0.67
CA PRO A 332 -6.37 15.71 1.85
C PRO A 332 -5.91 15.05 3.15
N TYR A 333 -5.76 13.72 3.20
CA TYR A 333 -5.36 13.02 4.42
C TYR A 333 -4.03 13.53 4.98
N ARG A 334 -3.97 13.68 6.31
CA ARG A 334 -2.74 13.95 7.06
C ARG A 334 -2.62 13.00 8.26
N PRO A 335 -1.40 12.48 8.55
CA PRO A 335 -1.18 11.61 9.70
C PRO A 335 -1.48 12.29 11.04
N ALA A 336 -1.82 11.48 12.05
CA ALA A 336 -1.98 11.94 13.43
C ALA A 336 -0.67 12.46 14.04
N ASP A 337 -0.76 13.39 14.99
CA ASP A 337 0.39 14.12 15.54
C ASP A 337 1.50 13.18 16.04
N LYS A 338 1.11 12.15 16.82
CA LYS A 338 2.06 11.17 17.36
C LYS A 338 2.79 10.37 16.27
N ILE A 339 2.15 10.12 15.12
CA ILE A 339 2.77 9.45 13.98
C ILE A 339 3.87 10.34 13.39
N THR A 340 3.59 11.64 13.24
CA THR A 340 4.57 12.62 12.74
C THR A 340 5.78 12.72 13.67
N THR A 341 5.55 12.78 14.99
CA THR A 341 6.62 12.82 15.99
C THR A 341 7.45 11.54 15.96
N LEU A 342 6.81 10.37 15.96
CA LEU A 342 7.50 9.08 16.00
C LEU A 342 8.39 8.84 14.77
N LEU A 343 8.05 9.43 13.63
CA LEU A 343 8.87 9.31 12.42
C LEU A 343 10.29 9.83 12.61
N PHE A 344 10.45 10.92 13.39
CA PHE A 344 11.72 11.63 13.60
C PHE A 344 12.27 11.52 15.01
N ASN A 345 11.44 11.16 15.99
CA ASN A 345 11.83 11.09 17.40
C ASN A 345 11.25 9.84 18.07
N LYS A 346 12.14 8.97 18.54
CA LYS A 346 11.79 7.70 19.18
C LYS A 346 11.55 7.81 20.69
N GLY A 347 11.62 9.01 21.26
CA GLY A 347 11.45 9.26 22.69
C GLY A 347 12.50 8.52 23.51
N ASP A 348 12.07 7.90 24.61
CA ASP A 348 12.93 7.06 25.46
C ASP A 348 13.11 5.63 24.93
N GLY A 349 12.62 5.36 23.71
CA GLY A 349 12.69 4.06 23.07
C GLY A 349 11.47 3.17 23.33
N TYR A 350 11.42 2.05 22.63
CA TYR A 350 10.35 1.05 22.75
C TYR A 350 10.82 -0.30 22.21
N PHE A 351 10.12 -1.36 22.62
CA PHE A 351 10.21 -2.67 22.00
C PHE A 351 8.83 -3.10 21.54
N VAL A 352 8.67 -3.34 20.24
CA VAL A 352 7.38 -3.68 19.63
C VAL A 352 7.53 -4.95 18.80
N LYS A 353 6.54 -5.83 18.92
CA LYS A 353 6.31 -6.97 18.03
C LYS A 353 4.97 -6.75 17.34
N MET A 354 4.99 -6.75 16.02
CA MET A 354 3.79 -6.57 15.20
C MET A 354 3.50 -7.85 14.44
N GLY A 355 2.26 -8.32 14.51
CA GLY A 355 1.81 -9.54 13.85
C GLY A 355 0.86 -9.26 12.70
N HIS A 356 0.93 -10.08 11.65
CA HIS A 356 0.09 -9.98 10.44
C HIS A 356 -0.80 -11.21 10.22
N GLY A 357 -1.13 -11.94 11.30
CA GLY A 357 -1.89 -13.20 11.24
C GLY A 357 -1.11 -14.44 11.68
N LYS A 358 -1.85 -15.50 12.04
CA LYS A 358 -1.32 -16.79 12.58
C LYS A 358 -0.22 -17.44 11.72
N ASN A 359 -0.29 -17.27 10.41
CA ASN A 359 0.63 -17.87 9.43
C ASN A 359 1.51 -16.83 8.72
N ALA A 360 1.51 -15.59 9.20
CA ALA A 360 2.35 -14.53 8.65
C ALA A 360 3.73 -14.51 9.33
N SER A 361 4.48 -13.45 9.03
CA SER A 361 5.73 -13.14 9.71
C SER A 361 5.51 -11.97 10.65
N PRO A 362 6.13 -11.96 11.84
CA PRO A 362 6.19 -10.75 12.64
C PRO A 362 7.16 -9.72 12.05
N GLU A 363 6.92 -8.47 12.41
CA GLU A 363 7.92 -7.40 12.42
C GLU A 363 8.33 -7.14 13.86
N ILE A 364 9.61 -6.86 14.09
CA ILE A 364 10.15 -6.66 15.43
C ILE A 364 11.03 -5.42 15.41
N TYR A 365 10.72 -4.50 16.33
CA TYR A 365 11.35 -3.20 16.40
C TYR A 365 11.86 -2.93 17.81
N ALA A 366 13.09 -2.44 17.89
CA ALA A 366 13.65 -1.93 19.13
C ALA A 366 14.24 -0.54 18.90
N ALA A 367 13.63 0.47 19.50
CA ALA A 367 14.10 1.84 19.42
C ALA A 367 14.77 2.26 20.71
N GLY A 368 15.78 3.12 20.59
CA GLY A 368 16.29 3.95 21.67
C GLY A 368 16.25 5.42 21.24
N LYS A 369 16.75 6.32 22.09
CA LYS A 369 16.67 7.77 21.85
C LYS A 369 17.13 8.23 20.46
N ASN A 370 18.19 7.60 19.92
CA ASN A 370 18.83 8.02 18.67
C ASN A 370 18.97 6.88 17.65
N TYR A 371 18.26 5.76 17.84
CA TYR A 371 18.38 4.62 16.93
C TYR A 371 17.09 3.80 16.86
N LEU A 372 16.96 3.03 15.78
CA LEU A 372 15.96 2.00 15.61
C LEU A 372 16.60 0.75 15.02
N ILE A 373 16.42 -0.39 15.68
CA ILE A 373 16.70 -1.72 15.13
C ILE A 373 15.42 -2.23 14.49
N SER A 374 15.46 -2.42 13.17
CA SER A 374 14.38 -2.99 12.36
C SER A 374 14.67 -4.45 12.06
N ALA A 375 13.73 -5.33 12.37
CA ALA A 375 13.84 -6.76 12.10
C ALA A 375 12.49 -7.38 11.77
N GLY A 376 12.52 -8.66 11.46
CA GLY A 376 11.37 -9.44 11.07
C GLY A 376 11.63 -10.24 9.82
N GLY A 377 10.72 -11.15 9.53
CA GLY A 377 10.87 -12.09 8.43
C GLY A 377 11.26 -13.48 8.93
N VAL A 378 10.27 -14.36 8.96
CA VAL A 378 10.48 -15.80 8.96
C VAL A 378 9.80 -16.34 7.72
N ASN A 379 10.59 -16.81 6.75
CA ASN A 379 10.01 -17.46 5.59
C ASN A 379 9.38 -18.81 6.04
N ARG A 380 8.12 -19.03 5.68
CA ARG A 380 7.38 -20.26 6.02
C ARG A 380 7.15 -21.14 4.78
N GLY A 381 8.11 -21.16 3.88
CA GLY A 381 8.05 -21.78 2.56
C GLY A 381 7.40 -20.90 1.49
N LYS A 382 7.56 -21.31 0.23
CA LYS A 382 7.15 -20.54 -0.97
C LYS A 382 5.68 -20.10 -0.97
N ARG A 383 4.78 -20.89 -0.36
CA ARG A 383 3.34 -20.58 -0.29
C ARG A 383 3.02 -19.43 0.68
N SER A 384 3.89 -19.14 1.64
CA SER A 384 3.73 -17.99 2.53
C SER A 384 3.89 -16.67 1.78
N GLN A 385 4.69 -16.69 0.70
CA GLN A 385 5.10 -15.50 -0.06
C GLN A 385 5.82 -14.45 0.79
N ILE A 386 6.32 -14.82 1.97
CA ILE A 386 7.02 -13.92 2.89
C ILE A 386 8.48 -13.80 2.44
N VAL A 387 8.95 -12.57 2.34
CA VAL A 387 10.36 -12.23 2.09
C VAL A 387 10.94 -11.71 3.39
N ALA A 388 11.84 -12.49 4.00
CA ALA A 388 12.60 -12.05 5.14
C ALA A 388 13.66 -11.02 4.73
N ARG A 389 14.03 -10.13 5.66
CA ARG A 389 14.90 -8.98 5.38
C ARG A 389 15.99 -8.86 6.45
N PRO A 390 17.13 -8.23 6.14
CA PRO A 390 18.20 -8.06 7.12
C PRO A 390 17.72 -7.33 8.37
N ILE A 391 18.25 -7.73 9.53
CA ILE A 391 18.11 -6.92 10.74
C ILE A 391 18.98 -5.69 10.54
N THR A 392 18.40 -4.49 10.62
CA THR A 392 19.06 -3.25 10.21
C THR A 392 19.03 -2.23 11.33
N LEU A 393 20.17 -1.60 11.61
CA LEU A 393 20.29 -0.49 12.55
C LEU A 393 20.17 0.84 11.78
N PHE A 394 19.10 1.58 12.06
CA PHE A 394 18.92 2.95 11.60
C PHE A 394 19.37 3.92 12.69
N MET A 395 20.25 4.86 12.34
CA MET A 395 20.69 5.94 13.23
C MET A 395 20.18 7.29 12.71
N ASN A 396 20.44 8.39 13.43
CA ASN A 396 20.18 9.74 12.91
C ASN A 396 21.29 10.16 11.93
N ASP A 397 21.31 9.51 10.77
CA ASP A 397 22.24 9.73 9.67
C ASP A 397 21.50 9.85 8.31
N GLU A 398 22.26 10.15 7.27
CA GLU A 398 21.77 10.36 5.90
C GLU A 398 21.77 9.08 5.04
N ALA A 399 21.87 7.88 5.64
CA ALA A 399 21.90 6.63 4.89
C ALA A 399 20.64 6.45 4.02
N LYS A 400 20.82 6.13 2.74
CA LYS A 400 19.75 5.90 1.77
C LYS A 400 19.71 4.46 1.28
N GLU A 401 20.82 3.74 1.37
CA GLU A 401 20.98 2.33 1.01
C GLU A 401 21.30 1.45 2.22
N LEU A 402 20.98 0.16 2.11
CA LEU A 402 21.30 -0.85 3.12
C LEU A 402 22.81 -0.93 3.41
N GLU A 403 23.66 -0.81 2.39
CA GLU A 403 25.13 -0.87 2.49
C GLU A 403 25.73 0.24 3.36
N GLU A 404 24.99 1.33 3.55
CA GLU A 404 25.38 2.48 4.37
C GLU A 404 25.00 2.28 5.85
N THR A 405 24.39 1.14 6.20
CA THR A 405 23.94 0.82 7.55
C THR A 405 24.61 -0.43 8.10
N PHE A 406 24.67 -0.53 9.43
CA PHE A 406 24.97 -1.79 10.09
C PHE A 406 23.79 -2.73 9.92
N HIS A 407 24.04 -3.94 9.41
CA HIS A 407 22.97 -4.93 9.24
C HIS A 407 23.46 -6.37 9.41
N LEU A 408 22.53 -7.23 9.82
CA LEU A 408 22.73 -8.67 10.00
C LEU A 408 21.85 -9.42 9.01
N SER A 409 22.47 -10.23 8.16
CA SER A 409 21.77 -11.06 7.19
C SER A 409 21.43 -12.44 7.79
N GLY A 410 20.52 -13.16 7.12
CA GLY A 410 20.37 -14.59 7.40
C GLY A 410 21.52 -15.41 6.82
N PRO A 411 21.51 -16.74 7.02
CA PRO A 411 22.56 -17.60 6.47
C PRO A 411 22.49 -17.61 4.94
N GLY A 412 23.65 -17.53 4.28
CA GLY A 412 23.76 -17.54 2.82
C GLY A 412 23.01 -16.40 2.12
N THR A 413 22.63 -16.61 0.87
CA THR A 413 21.93 -15.62 0.01
C THR A 413 20.45 -15.96 -0.22
N ASN A 414 20.00 -17.14 0.23
CA ASN A 414 18.64 -17.59 0.05
C ASN A 414 17.73 -17.06 1.17
N PHE A 415 17.08 -15.91 0.95
CA PHE A 415 16.12 -15.31 1.89
C PHE A 415 14.96 -16.26 2.28
N MET A 416 14.71 -17.34 1.53
CA MET A 416 13.69 -18.33 1.88
C MET A 416 14.09 -19.23 3.06
N GLU A 417 15.36 -19.24 3.44
CA GLU A 417 15.88 -19.98 4.59
C GLU A 417 16.10 -19.08 5.81
N TRP A 418 15.81 -17.79 5.68
CA TRP A 418 16.11 -16.81 6.70
C TRP A 418 15.07 -16.79 7.82
N ASN A 419 15.58 -16.65 9.04
CA ASN A 419 14.86 -16.28 10.22
C ASN A 419 15.58 -15.09 10.88
N ASN A 420 15.15 -13.88 10.57
CA ASN A 420 15.75 -12.63 11.05
C ASN A 420 14.88 -11.97 12.12
N THR A 421 14.50 -12.76 13.12
CA THR A 421 13.68 -12.32 14.26
C THR A 421 14.47 -12.12 15.55
N GLY A 422 15.79 -12.31 15.52
CA GLY A 422 16.68 -12.20 16.68
C GLY A 422 16.91 -10.76 17.14
N VAL A 423 15.85 -10.05 17.53
CA VAL A 423 15.94 -8.71 18.12
C VAL A 423 15.28 -8.71 19.48
N TYR A 424 15.99 -8.13 20.45
CA TYR A 424 15.46 -7.84 21.76
C TYR A 424 16.11 -6.56 22.28
N LYS A 425 15.33 -5.49 22.39
CA LYS A 425 15.81 -4.19 22.88
C LYS A 425 17.11 -3.74 22.17
N ASP A 426 18.10 -3.30 22.92
CA ASP A 426 19.44 -2.87 22.52
C ASP A 426 20.34 -4.00 21.96
N PHE A 427 19.76 -5.16 21.62
CA PHE A 427 20.48 -6.32 21.13
C PHE A 427 19.85 -6.89 19.85
N ALA A 428 20.72 -7.34 18.94
CA ALA A 428 20.36 -8.04 17.71
C ALA A 428 21.34 -9.20 17.43
N CYS A 429 20.81 -10.30 16.92
CA CYS A 429 21.58 -11.44 16.43
C CYS A 429 20.91 -12.06 15.20
N ALA A 430 21.73 -12.59 14.30
CA ALA A 430 21.30 -13.40 13.17
C ALA A 430 22.34 -14.49 12.92
N ALA A 431 21.98 -15.51 12.15
CA ALA A 431 22.90 -16.60 11.80
C ALA A 431 23.88 -16.23 10.65
N GLY A 432 23.63 -15.13 9.94
CA GLY A 432 24.50 -14.66 8.86
C GLY A 432 25.56 -13.65 9.30
N PRO A 433 26.33 -13.13 8.33
CA PRO A 433 27.41 -12.18 8.60
C PRO A 433 26.87 -10.82 9.06
N VAL A 434 27.71 -10.12 9.83
CA VAL A 434 27.53 -8.71 10.15
C VAL A 434 28.13 -7.87 9.02
N SER A 435 27.34 -6.96 8.48
CA SER A 435 27.81 -5.92 7.56
C SER A 435 28.11 -4.64 8.32
N ILE A 436 29.26 -4.04 8.02
CA ILE A 436 29.74 -2.80 8.62
C ILE A 436 29.88 -1.77 7.50
N PRO A 437 29.22 -0.61 7.58
CA PRO A 437 29.30 0.40 6.54
C PRO A 437 30.72 0.97 6.41
N LYS A 438 31.07 1.41 5.21
CA LYS A 438 32.41 1.89 4.88
C LYS A 438 32.82 3.03 5.82
N GLY A 439 34.05 2.95 6.35
CA GLY A 439 34.61 3.97 7.24
C GLY A 439 34.26 3.78 8.71
N GLN A 440 33.42 2.81 9.06
CA GLN A 440 33.18 2.43 10.46
C GLN A 440 34.09 1.28 10.89
N VAL A 441 34.58 1.34 12.14
CA VAL A 441 35.46 0.31 12.71
C VAL A 441 34.84 -0.22 14.01
N PRO A 442 34.72 -1.54 14.18
CA PRO A 442 34.20 -2.10 15.42
C PRO A 442 35.19 -1.89 16.57
N VAL A 443 34.67 -1.49 17.73
CA VAL A 443 35.48 -1.26 18.93
C VAL A 443 35.92 -2.57 19.59
N PHE A 444 35.16 -3.66 19.39
CA PHE A 444 35.50 -4.97 19.94
C PHE A 444 35.06 -6.09 18.98
N LYS A 445 36.00 -6.99 18.67
CA LYS A 445 35.80 -8.15 17.79
C LYS A 445 36.23 -9.42 18.54
N THR A 446 35.33 -10.38 18.70
CA THR A 446 35.67 -11.72 19.20
C THR A 446 35.59 -12.74 18.07
N ILE A 447 36.09 -13.95 18.34
CA ILE A 447 36.04 -15.09 17.40
C ILE A 447 34.57 -15.45 17.05
N HIS A 448 33.62 -15.15 17.94
CA HIS A 448 32.21 -15.57 17.85
C HIS A 448 31.21 -14.41 17.75
N GLY A 449 31.65 -13.15 17.67
CA GLY A 449 30.74 -12.01 17.63
C GLY A 449 31.41 -10.65 17.48
N LEU A 450 30.60 -9.67 17.09
CA LEU A 450 30.97 -8.25 17.00
C LEU A 450 30.19 -7.48 18.06
N PHE A 451 30.91 -6.81 18.96
CA PHE A 451 30.31 -5.85 19.89
C PHE A 451 30.57 -4.45 19.35
N LEU A 452 29.51 -3.85 18.82
CA LEU A 452 29.54 -2.45 18.41
C LEU A 452 29.25 -1.60 19.64
N LYS A 453 30.29 -1.09 20.30
CA LYS A 453 30.12 0.13 21.07
C LYS A 453 29.97 1.23 20.04
N VAL A 454 28.73 1.68 19.78
CA VAL A 454 28.50 2.94 19.07
C VAL A 454 29.05 4.03 19.98
N VAL A 455 30.34 4.32 19.84
CA VAL A 455 31.00 5.36 20.60
C VAL A 455 30.34 6.66 20.15
N LYS A 456 29.82 7.42 21.12
CA LYS A 456 29.54 8.84 20.98
C LYS A 456 30.82 9.54 20.53
N THR A 457 31.06 9.57 19.23
CA THR A 457 32.03 10.46 18.60
C THR A 457 31.32 11.10 17.43
N CYS A 458 30.42 12.02 17.75
CA CYS A 458 30.08 13.18 16.94
C CYS A 458 29.51 14.25 17.89
N LEU A 459 30.32 15.31 18.00
CA LEU A 459 30.16 16.67 18.50
C LEU A 459 28.76 17.13 18.91
#